data_AF-A0A259C7T8-F1
#
_entry.id   AF-A0A259C7T8-F1
#
_cell.length_a   1.000
_cell.length_b   1.000
_cell.length_c   1.000
_cell.angle_alpha   90.00
_cell.angle_beta   90.00
_cell.angle_gamma   90.00
#
_symmetry.space_group_name_H-M   'P 1'
#
loop_
_entity.id
_entity.type
_entity.pdbx_description
1 polymer ?
#
loop_
_entity_poly.entity_id
_entity_poly.type
_entity_poly.pdbx_seq_one_letter_code
_entity_poly.pdbx_strand_id
1 'polypeptide(L)'
;MLAASWVLLEFLRGIIFTGFPWMGFAETQVNGPFAPVAPILGGLACTFLVVWISWEIFRLKNTSVFSGICIVLTITLSQLASVFTFTHPTSEPLTVRLIQGNFEQSLKFNPQAMQEQFAFYTNAITKQAADLIITPETAYPWPQSNLPAGLLHSIQQFSTATSSTVLVGLIGEVAQTTGVQYSNRALGFSPDLPQYQYDK
;
A
#
# COMPACT_ATOMS: atom_id res chain seq x y z
N MET A 1 -22.69 9.00 -21.99
CA MET A 1 -21.61 8.36 -22.78
C MET A 1 -20.23 8.81 -22.32
N LEU A 2 -19.97 10.11 -22.14
CA LEU A 2 -18.67 10.64 -21.69
C LEU A 2 -18.10 9.93 -20.45
N ALA A 3 -18.86 9.84 -19.35
CA ALA A 3 -18.38 9.21 -18.11
C ALA A 3 -18.02 7.72 -18.29
N ALA A 4 -18.83 6.96 -19.05
CA ALA A 4 -18.55 5.55 -19.33
C ALA A 4 -17.29 5.38 -20.20
N SER A 5 -17.14 6.22 -21.23
CA SER A 5 -15.94 6.22 -22.08
C SER A 5 -14.70 6.59 -21.27
N TRP A 6 -14.80 7.53 -20.34
CA TRP A 6 -13.69 7.91 -19.47
C TRP A 6 -13.26 6.74 -18.58
N VAL A 7 -14.22 6.07 -17.92
CA VAL A 7 -13.93 4.89 -17.10
C VAL A 7 -13.26 3.78 -17.91
N LEU A 8 -13.74 3.53 -19.14
CA LEU A 8 -13.11 2.54 -20.02
C LEU A 8 -11.66 2.91 -20.33
N LEU A 9 -11.37 4.18 -20.63
CA LEU A 9 -10.01 4.64 -20.89
C LEU A 9 -9.11 4.51 -19.64
N GLU A 10 -9.63 4.85 -18.46
CA GLU A 10 -8.91 4.69 -17.18
C GLU A 10 -8.60 3.22 -16.88
N PHE A 11 -9.57 2.33 -17.11
CA PHE A 11 -9.38 0.89 -16.98
C PHE A 11 -8.32 0.37 -17.95
N LEU A 12 -8.40 0.74 -19.23
CA LEU A 12 -7.41 0.34 -20.24
C LEU A 12 -6.01 0.88 -19.90
N ARG A 13 -5.91 2.12 -19.42
CA ARG A 13 -4.66 2.74 -18.98
C ARG A 13 -4.03 2.00 -17.79
N GLY A 14 -4.83 1.32 -16.97
CA GLY A 14 -4.37 0.50 -15.85
C GLY A 14 -3.87 -0.89 -16.22
N ILE A 15 -4.04 -1.34 -17.48
CA ILE A 15 -3.73 -2.73 -17.89
C ILE A 15 -2.80 -2.77 -19.10
N ILE A 16 -3.00 -1.90 -20.09
CA ILE A 16 -2.22 -1.91 -21.33
C ILE A 16 -0.75 -1.60 -21.00
N PHE A 17 0.17 -2.40 -21.56
CA PHE A 17 1.62 -2.27 -21.37
C PHE A 17 2.04 -2.22 -19.89
N THR A 18 1.58 -3.18 -19.07
CA THR A 18 1.78 -3.29 -17.61
C THR A 18 0.98 -2.28 -16.76
N GLY A 19 0.34 -1.30 -17.41
CA GLY A 19 -0.52 -0.33 -16.77
C GLY A 19 0.23 0.81 -16.10
N PHE A 20 -0.34 2.01 -16.20
CA PHE A 20 0.12 3.19 -15.45
C PHE A 20 -1.08 3.99 -14.94
N PRO A 21 -1.82 3.49 -13.93
CA PRO A 21 -3.07 4.09 -13.45
C PRO A 21 -2.83 5.21 -12.42
N TRP A 22 -1.90 6.13 -12.70
CA TRP A 22 -1.60 7.26 -11.80
C TRP A 22 -2.56 8.43 -11.99
N MET A 23 -2.79 9.21 -10.94
CA MET A 23 -3.54 10.47 -10.98
C MET A 23 -4.97 10.34 -11.55
N GLY A 24 -5.71 9.31 -11.17
CA GLY A 24 -7.11 9.18 -11.53
C GLY A 24 -8.02 10.16 -10.79
N PHE A 25 -9.29 10.26 -11.22
CA PHE A 25 -10.29 11.05 -10.50
C PHE A 25 -10.78 10.35 -9.22
N ALA A 26 -10.62 9.03 -9.10
CA ALA A 26 -11.01 8.28 -7.92
C ALA A 26 -10.26 8.77 -6.67
N GLU A 27 -8.98 9.07 -6.80
CA GLU A 27 -8.09 9.53 -5.75
C GLU A 27 -8.50 10.91 -5.21
N THR A 28 -9.10 11.76 -6.07
CA THR A 28 -9.66 13.05 -5.64
C THR A 28 -10.86 12.89 -4.71
N GLN A 29 -11.47 11.71 -4.69
CA GLN A 29 -12.68 11.41 -3.93
C GLN A 29 -12.42 10.71 -2.60
N VAL A 30 -11.16 10.50 -2.19
CA VAL A 30 -10.84 9.88 -0.88
C VAL A 30 -11.53 10.61 0.28
N ASN A 31 -11.55 11.95 0.24
CA ASN A 31 -12.30 12.80 1.17
C ASN A 31 -13.47 13.53 0.47
N GLY A 32 -13.88 13.06 -0.70
CA GLY A 32 -14.87 13.70 -1.55
C GLY A 32 -16.29 13.15 -1.36
N PRO A 33 -17.28 13.75 -2.03
CA PRO A 33 -18.68 13.34 -1.92
C PRO A 33 -18.95 11.91 -2.42
N PHE A 34 -18.04 11.32 -3.21
CA PHE A 34 -18.17 9.96 -3.73
C PHE A 34 -17.36 8.91 -2.97
N ALA A 35 -16.64 9.29 -1.90
CA ALA A 35 -15.90 8.34 -1.06
C ALA A 35 -16.75 7.12 -0.60
N PRO A 36 -18.02 7.29 -0.16
CA PRO A 36 -18.81 6.16 0.33
C PRO A 36 -19.23 5.16 -0.75
N VAL A 37 -19.07 5.49 -2.03
CA VAL A 37 -19.33 4.57 -3.15
C VAL A 37 -18.15 3.61 -3.36
N ALA A 38 -16.93 4.00 -2.97
CA ALA A 38 -15.73 3.21 -3.22
C ALA A 38 -15.76 1.80 -2.61
N PRO A 39 -16.26 1.56 -1.37
CA PRO A 39 -16.37 0.22 -0.82
C PRO A 39 -17.39 -0.68 -1.54
N ILE A 40 -18.36 -0.10 -2.26
CA ILE A 40 -19.46 -0.83 -2.91
C ILE A 40 -19.10 -1.18 -4.35
N LEU A 41 -18.60 -0.20 -5.11
CA LEU A 41 -18.40 -0.30 -6.56
C LEU A 41 -16.96 -0.01 -7.01
N GLY A 42 -16.06 0.32 -6.09
CA GLY A 42 -14.65 0.62 -6.37
C GLY A 42 -14.37 2.03 -6.88
N GLY A 43 -13.08 2.33 -7.07
CA GLY A 43 -12.62 3.66 -7.48
C GLY A 43 -13.11 4.10 -8.86
N LEU A 44 -13.25 3.19 -9.82
CA LEU A 44 -13.76 3.52 -11.17
C LEU A 44 -15.20 4.05 -11.16
N ALA A 45 -16.03 3.62 -10.21
CA ALA A 45 -17.36 4.19 -10.02
C ALA A 45 -17.29 5.64 -9.50
N CYS A 46 -16.34 5.95 -8.63
CA CYS A 46 -16.08 7.33 -8.19
C CYS A 46 -15.66 8.21 -9.38
N THR A 47 -14.76 7.72 -10.23
CA THR A 47 -14.38 8.38 -11.49
C THR A 47 -15.59 8.65 -12.37
N PHE A 48 -16.47 7.65 -12.56
CA PHE A 48 -17.70 7.82 -13.34
C PHE A 48 -18.55 8.99 -12.81
N LEU A 49 -18.80 9.01 -11.49
CA LEU A 49 -19.66 10.01 -10.85
C LEU A 49 -19.05 11.41 -10.95
N VAL A 50 -17.73 11.54 -10.78
CA VAL A 50 -17.03 12.83 -10.95
C VAL A 50 -17.20 13.36 -12.38
N VAL A 51 -16.97 12.54 -13.39
CA VAL A 51 -17.09 12.96 -14.80
C VAL A 51 -18.55 13.26 -15.14
N TRP A 52 -19.49 12.46 -14.64
CA TRP A 52 -20.92 12.68 -14.87
C TRP A 52 -21.44 13.94 -14.20
N ILE A 53 -21.07 14.23 -12.95
CA ILE A 53 -21.44 15.47 -12.27
C ILE A 53 -20.82 16.68 -12.94
N SER A 54 -19.57 16.58 -13.38
CA SER A 54 -18.91 17.66 -14.13
C SER A 54 -19.69 18.02 -15.40
N TRP A 55 -20.23 17.00 -16.09
CA TRP A 55 -21.11 17.19 -17.23
C TRP A 55 -22.46 17.82 -16.84
N GLU A 56 -23.09 17.39 -15.75
CA GLU A 56 -24.34 17.99 -15.28
C GLU A 56 -24.17 19.46 -14.84
N ILE A 57 -23.03 19.80 -14.20
CA ILE A 57 -22.68 21.18 -13.86
C ILE A 57 -22.58 22.04 -15.13
N PHE A 58 -21.93 21.53 -16.19
CA PHE A 58 -21.86 22.22 -17.47
C PHE A 58 -23.25 22.47 -18.07
N ARG A 59 -24.18 21.51 -17.93
CA ARG A 59 -25.55 21.61 -18.42
C ARG A 59 -26.46 22.54 -17.63
N LEU A 60 -26.07 22.99 -16.42
CA LEU A 60 -26.87 23.92 -15.62
C LEU A 60 -27.26 25.20 -16.37
N LYS A 61 -26.45 25.65 -17.34
CA LYS A 61 -26.76 26.82 -18.17
C LYS A 61 -27.98 26.64 -19.06
N ASN A 62 -28.27 25.40 -19.49
CA ASN A 62 -29.33 25.10 -20.45
C ASN A 62 -30.51 24.38 -19.78
N THR A 63 -30.25 23.56 -18.76
CA THR A 63 -31.26 22.73 -18.06
C THR A 63 -31.07 22.80 -16.55
N SER A 64 -31.12 24.01 -15.98
CA SER A 64 -30.76 24.29 -14.58
C SER A 64 -31.50 23.44 -13.55
N VAL A 65 -32.83 23.35 -13.65
CA VAL A 65 -33.65 22.63 -12.67
C VAL A 65 -33.36 21.13 -12.71
N PHE A 66 -33.38 20.52 -13.90
CA PHE A 66 -33.15 19.08 -14.06
C PHE A 66 -31.73 18.68 -13.62
N SER A 67 -30.71 19.38 -14.13
CA SER A 67 -29.31 19.09 -13.78
C SER A 67 -29.03 19.36 -12.30
N GLY A 68 -29.64 20.39 -11.71
CA GLY A 68 -29.56 20.66 -10.28
C GLY A 68 -30.13 19.53 -9.43
N ILE A 69 -31.32 19.03 -9.78
CA ILE A 69 -31.94 17.87 -9.11
C ILE A 69 -31.06 16.63 -9.23
N CYS A 70 -30.54 16.34 -10.43
CA CYS A 70 -29.62 15.22 -10.67
C CYS A 70 -28.37 15.31 -9.78
N ILE A 71 -27.72 16.47 -9.70
CA ILE A 71 -26.52 16.68 -8.87
C ILE A 71 -26.85 16.43 -7.39
N VAL A 72 -27.90 17.07 -6.88
CA VAL A 72 -28.30 16.96 -5.47
C VAL A 72 -28.65 15.51 -5.13
N LEU A 73 -29.43 14.84 -5.97
CA LEU A 73 -29.81 13.44 -5.76
C LEU A 73 -28.59 12.51 -5.73
N THR A 74 -27.66 12.66 -6.68
CA THR A 74 -26.48 11.79 -6.75
C THR A 74 -25.55 11.99 -5.57
N ILE A 75 -25.30 13.23 -5.15
CA ILE A 75 -24.51 13.50 -3.94
C ILE A 75 -25.22 12.95 -2.71
N THR A 76 -26.53 13.19 -2.57
CA THR A 76 -27.32 12.70 -1.43
C THR A 76 -27.30 11.18 -1.35
N LEU A 77 -27.50 10.47 -2.46
CA LEU A 77 -27.48 9.01 -2.51
C LEU A 77 -26.09 8.46 -2.18
N SER A 78 -25.04 9.11 -2.70
CA SER A 78 -23.66 8.76 -2.36
C SER A 78 -23.39 8.91 -0.88
N GLN A 79 -23.81 10.03 -0.27
CA GLN A 79 -23.63 10.24 1.17
C GLN A 79 -24.48 9.28 2.00
N LEU A 80 -25.69 8.91 1.56
CA LEU A 80 -26.50 7.91 2.25
C LEU A 80 -25.81 6.54 2.30
N ALA A 81 -24.95 6.22 1.32
CA ALA A 81 -24.16 4.99 1.33
C ALA A 81 -23.14 4.95 2.49
N SER A 82 -22.78 6.08 3.11
CA SER A 82 -21.87 6.11 4.27
C SER A 82 -22.48 5.50 5.54
N VAL A 83 -23.79 5.26 5.56
CA VAL A 83 -24.48 4.58 6.66
C VAL A 83 -24.09 3.09 6.71
N PHE A 84 -23.68 2.50 5.59
CA PHE A 84 -23.23 1.12 5.54
C PHE A 84 -21.78 1.01 6.01
N THR A 85 -21.60 0.39 7.18
CA THR A 85 -20.28 0.03 7.70
C THR A 85 -19.98 -1.43 7.34
N PHE A 86 -18.90 -1.67 6.60
CA PHE A 86 -18.51 -3.02 6.16
C PHE A 86 -17.50 -3.71 7.09
N THR A 87 -16.93 -2.98 8.05
CA THR A 87 -15.88 -3.48 8.94
C THR A 87 -16.18 -3.15 10.40
N HIS A 88 -15.92 -4.12 11.27
CA HIS A 88 -16.02 -3.95 12.72
C HIS A 88 -14.70 -4.35 13.38
N PRO A 89 -14.24 -3.66 14.44
CA PRO A 89 -13.06 -4.07 15.19
C PRO A 89 -13.29 -5.45 15.83
N THR A 90 -12.36 -6.39 15.61
CA THR A 90 -12.49 -7.78 16.08
C THR A 90 -11.67 -8.08 17.34
N SER A 91 -10.59 -7.34 17.59
CA SER A 91 -9.62 -7.61 18.65
C SER A 91 -9.10 -6.33 19.30
N GLU A 92 -8.25 -6.49 20.32
CA GLU A 92 -7.51 -5.38 20.91
C GLU A 92 -6.60 -4.71 19.86
N PRO A 93 -6.41 -3.38 19.93
CA PRO A 93 -5.49 -2.67 19.05
C PRO A 93 -4.05 -3.15 19.22
N LEU A 94 -3.38 -3.41 18.11
CA LEU A 94 -1.96 -3.77 18.09
C LEU A 94 -1.07 -2.53 18.19
N THR A 95 0.02 -2.65 18.95
CA THR A 95 1.12 -1.68 18.92
C THR A 95 1.99 -1.92 17.68
N VAL A 96 2.04 -0.94 16.78
CA VAL A 96 2.79 -1.04 15.51
C VAL A 96 3.92 -0.03 15.47
N ARG A 97 5.15 -0.48 15.17
CA ARG A 97 6.32 0.36 14.94
C ARG A 97 6.74 0.29 13.47
N LEU A 98 6.61 1.41 12.76
CA LEU A 98 7.16 1.57 11.42
C LEU A 98 8.53 2.25 11.52
N ILE A 99 9.58 1.57 11.07
CA ILE A 99 10.94 2.10 11.10
C ILE A 99 11.21 2.81 9.78
N GLN A 100 11.67 4.06 9.82
CA GLN A 100 12.02 4.83 8.65
C GLN A 100 13.48 5.28 8.74
N GLY A 101 14.33 4.75 7.87
CA GLY A 101 15.77 5.06 7.90
C GLY A 101 16.16 6.35 7.17
N ASN A 102 15.37 6.78 6.17
CA ASN A 102 15.68 7.96 5.34
C ASN A 102 17.08 7.93 4.71
N PHE A 103 17.54 6.75 4.27
CA PHE A 103 18.82 6.61 3.57
C PHE A 103 18.75 7.24 2.18
N GLU A 104 19.78 8.00 1.82
CA GLU A 104 19.87 8.62 0.50
C GLU A 104 19.96 7.57 -0.61
N GLN A 105 19.09 7.68 -1.62
CA GLN A 105 19.02 6.73 -2.72
C GLN A 105 20.34 6.63 -3.51
N SER A 106 21.10 7.72 -3.60
CA SER A 106 22.42 7.79 -4.23
C SER A 106 23.46 6.88 -3.56
N LEU A 107 23.30 6.59 -2.26
CA LEU A 107 24.23 5.83 -1.45
C LEU A 107 23.81 4.36 -1.26
N LYS A 108 22.66 3.95 -1.81
CA LYS A 108 22.09 2.60 -1.60
C LYS A 108 23.02 1.45 -1.98
N PHE A 109 23.93 1.67 -2.92
CA PHE A 109 24.91 0.67 -3.38
C PHE A 109 26.35 0.95 -2.92
N ASN A 110 26.55 1.97 -2.07
CA ASN A 110 27.84 2.22 -1.45
C ASN A 110 28.06 1.19 -0.31
N PRO A 111 29.15 0.41 -0.32
CA PRO A 111 29.38 -0.64 0.67
C PRO A 111 29.39 -0.15 2.13
N GLN A 112 29.96 1.03 2.39
CA GLN A 112 30.02 1.61 3.73
C GLN A 112 28.62 2.05 4.19
N ALA A 113 27.89 2.77 3.32
CA ALA A 113 26.53 3.20 3.62
C ALA A 113 25.57 2.01 3.84
N MET A 114 25.75 0.91 3.11
CA MET A 114 24.97 -0.32 3.33
C MET A 114 25.23 -0.92 4.72
N GLN A 115 26.48 -0.94 5.20
CA GLN A 115 26.80 -1.42 6.55
C GLN A 115 26.18 -0.53 7.63
N GLU A 116 26.26 0.80 7.47
CA GLU A 116 25.60 1.76 8.35
C GLU A 116 24.08 1.55 8.36
N GLN A 117 23.50 1.31 7.19
CA GLN A 117 22.08 0.99 7.02
C GLN A 117 21.67 -0.30 7.74
N PHE A 118 22.45 -1.37 7.60
CA PHE A 118 22.18 -2.64 8.29
C PHE A 118 22.23 -2.47 9.82
N ALA A 119 23.24 -1.73 10.31
CA ALA A 119 23.40 -1.47 11.74
C ALA A 119 22.23 -0.61 12.28
N PHE A 120 21.84 0.42 11.54
CA PHE A 120 20.69 1.27 11.89
C PHE A 120 19.42 0.46 12.04
N TYR A 121 19.04 -0.34 11.02
CA TYR A 121 17.79 -1.08 11.08
C TYR A 121 17.80 -2.14 12.18
N THR A 122 18.92 -2.85 12.36
CA THR A 122 19.05 -3.85 13.42
C THR A 122 18.91 -3.23 14.81
N ASN A 123 19.55 -2.08 15.05
CA ASN A 123 19.40 -1.33 16.30
C ASN A 123 17.97 -0.80 16.46
N ALA A 124 17.38 -0.20 15.42
CA ALA A 124 16.04 0.35 15.48
C ALA A 124 14.96 -0.71 15.74
N ILE A 125 15.10 -1.91 15.17
CA ILE A 125 14.24 -3.07 15.46
C ILE A 125 14.36 -3.42 16.94
N THR A 126 15.58 -3.67 17.41
CA THR A 126 15.85 -4.19 18.75
C THR A 126 15.70 -3.17 19.89
N LYS A 127 15.56 -1.88 19.56
CA LYS A 127 15.46 -0.79 20.55
C LYS A 127 14.24 -0.90 21.48
N GLN A 128 13.11 -1.41 21.00
CA GLN A 128 11.85 -1.44 21.77
C GLN A 128 10.91 -2.54 21.25
N ALA A 129 10.27 -3.29 22.14
CA ALA A 129 9.24 -4.26 21.75
C ALA A 129 7.96 -3.58 21.24
N ALA A 130 7.25 -4.26 20.34
CA ALA A 130 5.90 -3.93 19.89
C ALA A 130 5.27 -5.16 19.25
N ASP A 131 3.93 -5.24 19.21
CA ASP A 131 3.25 -6.41 18.64
C ASP A 131 3.66 -6.64 17.18
N LEU A 132 3.85 -5.56 16.41
CA LEU A 132 4.35 -5.58 15.03
C LEU A 132 5.39 -4.49 14.75
N ILE A 133 6.55 -4.89 14.23
CA ILE A 133 7.63 -3.99 13.80
C ILE A 133 7.84 -4.17 12.30
N ILE A 134 7.83 -3.09 11.52
CA ILE A 134 7.95 -3.14 10.06
C ILE A 134 9.07 -2.22 9.60
N THR A 135 9.97 -2.75 8.78
CA THR A 135 10.97 -1.96 8.03
C THR A 135 10.48 -1.67 6.61
N PRO A 136 11.00 -0.64 5.92
CA PRO A 136 10.57 -0.33 4.57
C PRO A 136 11.10 -1.37 3.57
N GLU A 137 10.66 -1.23 2.32
CA GLU A 137 11.15 -2.01 1.19
C GLU A 137 12.68 -1.93 1.07
N THR A 138 13.34 -3.06 0.87
CA THR A 138 14.80 -3.13 0.72
C THR A 138 15.57 -2.45 1.88
N ALA A 139 15.09 -2.58 3.12
CA ALA A 139 15.80 -2.11 4.32
C ALA A 139 17.21 -2.70 4.43
N TYR A 140 17.37 -3.95 3.99
CA TYR A 140 18.68 -4.57 3.77
C TYR A 140 18.93 -4.71 2.26
N PRO A 141 19.62 -3.74 1.61
CA PRO A 141 19.88 -3.70 0.15
C PRO A 141 20.90 -4.73 -0.37
N TRP A 142 20.85 -5.98 0.11
CA TRP A 142 21.77 -7.03 -0.33
C TRP A 142 21.08 -8.40 -0.33
N PRO A 143 21.49 -9.35 -1.20
CA PRO A 143 20.89 -10.68 -1.25
C PRO A 143 20.91 -11.36 0.12
N GLN A 144 19.82 -12.05 0.44
CA GLN A 144 19.61 -12.70 1.74
C GLN A 144 20.80 -13.59 2.15
N SER A 145 21.37 -14.36 1.22
CA SER A 145 22.51 -15.24 1.49
C SER A 145 23.82 -14.51 1.81
N ASN A 146 23.93 -13.24 1.39
CA ASN A 146 25.12 -12.42 1.57
C ASN A 146 25.00 -11.42 2.74
N LEU A 147 23.90 -11.44 3.49
CA LEU A 147 23.78 -10.61 4.70
C LEU A 147 24.80 -11.05 5.76
N PRO A 148 25.22 -10.13 6.66
CA PRO A 148 26.13 -10.49 7.74
C PRO A 148 25.66 -11.70 8.53
N ALA A 149 26.57 -12.62 8.79
CA ALA A 149 26.26 -13.84 9.54
C ALA A 149 25.62 -13.50 10.89
N GLY A 150 24.51 -14.17 11.21
CA GLY A 150 23.77 -13.98 12.46
C GLY A 150 22.81 -12.78 12.48
N LEU A 151 22.77 -11.93 11.45
CA LEU A 151 21.85 -10.78 11.41
C LEU A 151 20.38 -11.19 11.48
N LEU A 152 19.95 -12.10 10.60
CA LEU A 152 18.55 -12.56 10.62
C LEU A 152 18.24 -13.38 11.88
N HIS A 153 19.23 -14.12 12.39
CA HIS A 153 19.09 -14.87 13.64
C HIS A 153 18.89 -13.93 14.84
N SER A 154 19.59 -12.79 14.91
CA SER A 154 19.43 -11.82 16.00
C SER A 154 18.03 -11.18 15.98
N ILE A 155 17.48 -10.93 14.78
CA ILE A 155 16.10 -10.47 14.62
C ILE A 155 15.10 -11.53 15.09
N GLN A 156 15.28 -12.80 14.71
CA GLN A 156 14.44 -13.91 15.20
C GLN A 156 14.54 -14.04 16.72
N GLN A 157 15.74 -13.97 17.29
CA GLN A 157 15.93 -14.06 18.73
C GLN A 157 15.25 -12.91 19.47
N PHE A 158 15.34 -11.68 18.94
CA PHE A 158 14.62 -10.54 19.49
C PHE A 158 13.10 -10.72 19.41
N SER A 159 12.59 -11.18 18.26
CA SER A 159 11.18 -11.51 18.05
C SER A 159 10.68 -12.50 19.11
N THR A 160 11.37 -13.64 19.27
CA THR A 160 11.03 -14.66 20.27
C THR A 160 11.14 -14.14 21.71
N ALA A 161 12.18 -13.37 22.05
CA ALA A 161 12.40 -12.89 23.42
C ALA A 161 11.41 -11.80 23.86
N THR A 162 10.86 -11.04 22.92
CA THR A 162 9.95 -9.92 23.21
C THR A 162 8.50 -10.18 22.78
N SER A 163 8.23 -11.39 22.26
CA SER A 163 6.96 -11.75 21.62
C SER A 163 6.53 -10.79 20.50
N SER A 164 7.48 -10.05 19.90
CA SER A 164 7.22 -9.10 18.81
C SER A 164 7.22 -9.82 17.46
N THR A 165 6.33 -9.45 16.54
CA THR A 165 6.42 -9.88 15.14
C THR A 165 7.22 -8.84 14.35
N VAL A 166 8.21 -9.26 13.55
CA VAL A 166 9.08 -8.36 12.78
C VAL A 166 8.98 -8.65 11.29
N LEU A 167 8.61 -7.65 10.48
CA LEU A 167 8.58 -7.73 9.02
C LEU A 167 9.72 -6.92 8.41
N VAL A 168 10.58 -7.60 7.68
CA VAL A 168 11.83 -7.04 7.13
C VAL A 168 11.80 -7.03 5.60
N GLY A 169 12.14 -5.89 4.99
CA GLY A 169 12.34 -5.78 3.55
C GLY A 169 13.79 -6.06 3.16
N LEU A 170 14.03 -6.98 2.21
CA LEU A 170 15.37 -7.36 1.73
C LEU A 170 15.34 -7.90 0.29
N ILE A 171 16.51 -8.16 -0.28
CA ILE A 171 16.62 -8.81 -1.60
C ILE A 171 16.54 -10.33 -1.41
N GLY A 172 15.44 -10.92 -1.87
CA GLY A 172 15.20 -12.36 -1.81
C GLY A 172 15.92 -13.09 -2.94
N GLU A 173 16.20 -14.37 -2.69
CA GLU A 173 16.74 -15.30 -3.67
C GLU A 173 15.78 -16.48 -3.77
N VAL A 174 15.30 -16.76 -4.98
CA VAL A 174 14.40 -17.87 -5.31
C VAL A 174 15.14 -18.80 -6.25
N ALA A 175 15.39 -20.03 -5.80
CA ALA A 175 16.04 -21.05 -6.64
C ALA A 175 15.12 -21.47 -7.79
N GLN A 176 15.64 -21.47 -9.00
CA GLN A 176 15.01 -22.00 -10.20
C GLN A 176 15.85 -23.12 -10.80
N THR A 177 15.26 -23.90 -11.72
CA THR A 177 15.96 -24.97 -12.43
C THR A 177 17.17 -24.50 -13.25
N THR A 178 17.20 -23.22 -13.63
CA THR A 178 18.25 -22.61 -14.47
C THR A 178 19.16 -21.63 -13.72
N GLY A 179 18.97 -21.42 -12.41
CA GLY A 179 19.77 -20.47 -11.63
C GLY A 179 19.02 -19.86 -10.43
N VAL A 180 19.37 -18.64 -10.05
CA VAL A 180 18.74 -17.88 -8.96
C VAL A 180 17.99 -16.69 -9.55
N GLN A 181 16.71 -16.55 -9.19
CA GLN A 181 15.93 -15.34 -9.45
C GLN A 181 15.95 -14.46 -8.21
N TYR A 182 16.30 -13.18 -8.39
CA TYR A 182 16.19 -12.19 -7.33
C TYR A 182 14.77 -11.64 -7.25
N SER A 183 14.29 -11.41 -6.04
CA SER A 183 12.98 -10.83 -5.75
C SER A 183 13.11 -9.67 -4.78
N ASN A 184 12.07 -8.83 -4.75
CA ASN A 184 11.88 -7.91 -3.64
C ASN A 184 11.07 -8.62 -2.56
N ARG A 185 11.73 -8.93 -1.44
CA ARG A 185 11.20 -9.84 -0.43
C ARG A 185 10.81 -9.09 0.84
N ALA A 186 9.61 -9.40 1.33
CA ALA A 186 9.22 -9.15 2.71
C ALA A 186 9.33 -10.46 3.51
N LEU A 187 10.15 -10.46 4.56
CA LEU A 187 10.45 -11.62 5.40
C LEU A 187 9.94 -11.38 6.83
N GLY A 188 9.05 -12.24 7.31
CA GLY A 188 8.42 -12.12 8.62
C GLY A 188 9.01 -13.08 9.65
N PHE A 189 9.36 -12.55 10.81
CA PHE A 189 9.85 -13.26 11.99
C PHE A 189 8.80 -13.20 13.09
N SER A 190 8.50 -14.34 13.71
CA SER A 190 7.49 -14.48 14.75
C SER A 190 7.97 -15.51 15.78
N PRO A 191 7.54 -15.44 17.05
CA PRO A 191 7.96 -16.38 18.09
C PRO A 191 7.53 -17.83 17.80
N ASP A 192 6.29 -18.02 17.38
CA ASP A 192 5.61 -19.34 17.38
C ASP A 192 5.12 -19.78 15.99
N LEU A 193 5.38 -18.97 14.96
CA LEU A 193 4.95 -19.24 13.60
C LEU A 193 6.16 -19.54 12.70
N PRO A 194 5.97 -20.38 11.66
CA PRO A 194 6.98 -20.54 10.63
C PRO A 194 7.27 -19.19 9.96
N GLN A 195 8.48 -19.06 9.44
CA GLN A 195 8.93 -17.85 8.78
C GLN A 195 8.00 -17.49 7.61
N TYR A 196 7.46 -16.27 7.65
CA TYR A 196 6.61 -15.74 6.57
C TYR A 196 7.49 -15.16 5.47
N GLN A 197 7.10 -15.35 4.21
CA GLN A 197 7.78 -14.72 3.07
C GLN A 197 6.77 -14.27 2.00
N TYR A 198 7.03 -13.11 1.43
CA TYR A 198 6.35 -12.60 0.24
C TYR A 198 7.39 -12.09 -0.75
N ASP A 199 7.32 -12.56 -2.00
CA ASP A 199 8.19 -12.19 -3.10
C ASP A 199 7.37 -11.45 -4.17
N LYS A 200 7.75 -10.20 -4.47
CA LYS A 200 7.21 -9.41 -5.57
C LYS A 200 8.03 -9.59 -6.85
#